data_AF-A0A842RV27-F1
#
_entry.id   AF-A0A842RV27-F1
#
_cell.length_a   1.000
_cell.length_b   1.000
_cell.length_c   1.000
_cell.angle_alpha   90.00
_cell.angle_beta   90.00
_cell.angle_gamma   90.00
#
_symmetry.space_group_name_H-M   'P 1'
#
loop_
_entity.id
_entity.type
_entity.pdbx_description
1 polymer ?
#
loop_
_entity_poly.entity_id
_entity_poly.type
_entity_poly.pdbx_seq_one_letter_code
_entity_poly.pdbx_strand_id
1 'polypeptide(L)' 'MGLDKWIKKDDDEKKESVSKKKKEDISKEANKLKKFSLKCSKSKCNYQKTLMKRSLSQKDKICPRCKSEMKIKVK' A
#
# COMPACT_ATOMS: atom_id res chain seq x y z
N MET A 1 -42.30 -19.77 20.41
CA MET A 1 -42.55 -18.75 19.37
C MET A 1 -41.18 -18.36 18.82
N GLY A 2 -40.86 -18.41 17.52
CA GLY A 2 -41.53 -18.94 16.34
C GLY A 2 -40.62 -18.62 15.15
N LEU A 3 -40.25 -19.60 14.31
CA LEU A 3 -39.30 -19.36 13.21
C LEU A 3 -39.96 -18.63 12.01
N ASP A 4 -39.10 -18.12 11.14
CA ASP A 4 -39.33 -17.76 9.74
C ASP A 4 -40.24 -16.56 9.39
N LYS A 5 -39.62 -15.55 8.76
CA LYS A 5 -40.17 -14.88 7.57
C LYS A 5 -39.03 -14.54 6.60
N TRP A 6 -39.17 -14.99 5.36
CA TRP A 6 -38.09 -15.20 4.40
C TRP A 6 -38.12 -14.19 3.22
N ILE A 7 -36.94 -13.86 2.69
CA ILE A 7 -36.60 -13.68 1.26
C ILE A 7 -37.27 -12.58 0.39
N LYS A 8 -36.39 -11.76 -0.22
CA LYS A 8 -36.20 -11.47 -1.68
C LYS A 8 -34.90 -10.63 -1.76
N LYS A 9 -33.81 -10.94 -2.49
CA LYS A 9 -33.52 -11.67 -3.74
C LYS A 9 -34.01 -10.98 -5.03
N ASP A 10 -33.07 -10.30 -5.70
CA ASP A 10 -32.58 -10.44 -7.09
C ASP A 10 -31.38 -9.46 -7.18
N ASP A 11 -30.17 -9.77 -7.67
CA ASP A 11 -29.74 -10.54 -8.85
C ASP A 11 -30.01 -9.78 -10.17
N ASP A 12 -28.99 -9.11 -10.70
CA ASP A 12 -28.78 -9.00 -12.14
C ASP A 12 -27.28 -8.85 -12.47
N GLU A 13 -26.92 -9.32 -13.66
CA GLU A 13 -25.57 -9.31 -14.22
C GLU A 13 -25.21 -7.86 -14.74
N LYS A 14 -24.14 -7.51 -15.46
CA LYS A 14 -23.33 -8.24 -16.46
C LYS A 14 -22.03 -7.46 -16.75
N LYS A 15 -21.19 -8.04 -17.62
CA LYS A 15 -19.79 -7.65 -17.86
C LYS A 15 -19.59 -6.46 -18.82
N GLU A 16 -18.41 -5.84 -18.67
CA GLU A 16 -17.52 -5.30 -19.74
C GLU A 16 -17.90 -3.97 -20.47
N SER A 17 -16.96 -3.13 -20.96
CA SER A 17 -15.48 -3.15 -20.97
C SER A 17 -14.82 -1.74 -21.12
N VAL A 18 -13.48 -1.69 -21.04
CA VAL A 18 -12.51 -0.92 -21.90
C VAL A 18 -13.04 0.39 -22.57
N SER A 19 -12.50 1.61 -22.38
CA SER A 19 -11.10 2.00 -22.09
C SER A 19 -10.89 3.49 -21.74
N LYS A 20 -9.65 3.81 -21.30
CA LYS A 20 -8.94 5.12 -21.41
C LYS A 20 -9.33 6.32 -20.51
N LYS A 21 -8.72 6.31 -19.32
CA LYS A 21 -7.61 7.22 -18.96
C LYS A 21 -7.90 8.74 -18.91
N LYS A 22 -8.21 9.24 -17.70
CA LYS A 22 -7.34 10.17 -16.96
C LYS A 22 -7.74 10.25 -15.47
N LYS A 23 -6.80 10.81 -14.68
CA LYS A 23 -6.83 11.01 -13.24
C LYS A 23 -8.20 11.45 -12.70
N GLU A 24 -8.63 10.87 -11.58
CA GLU A 24 -8.86 11.54 -10.28
C GLU A 24 -9.58 10.58 -9.31
N ASP A 25 -8.91 9.49 -8.90
CA ASP A 25 -9.39 8.67 -7.77
C ASP A 25 -8.99 9.37 -6.46
N ILE A 26 -9.80 10.35 -6.07
CA ILE A 26 -9.78 10.95 -4.75
C ILE A 26 -10.96 10.34 -3.98
N SER A 27 -10.62 9.65 -2.87
CA SER A 27 -11.51 9.19 -1.80
C SER A 27 -12.18 7.80 -1.94
N LYS A 28 -11.38 6.74 -1.72
CA LYS A 28 -11.77 5.61 -0.82
C LYS A 28 -10.65 4.74 -0.24
N GLU A 29 -9.36 5.01 -0.51
CA GLU A 29 -8.23 4.24 0.07
C GLU A 29 -7.74 4.72 1.46
N ALA A 30 -8.66 4.86 2.43
CA ALA A 30 -8.37 5.57 3.68
C ALA A 30 -7.33 4.92 4.62
N ASN A 31 -6.87 3.67 4.41
CA ASN A 31 -5.98 2.99 5.37
C ASN A 31 -4.99 1.93 4.83
N LYS A 32 -4.62 1.93 3.55
CA LYS A 32 -3.66 0.95 3.02
C LYS A 32 -2.20 1.32 3.37
N LEU A 33 -1.57 0.53 4.24
CA LEU A 33 -0.14 0.60 4.56
C LEU A 33 0.69 0.14 3.35
N LYS A 34 1.69 0.94 2.94
CA LYS A 34 2.62 0.58 1.86
C LYS A 34 3.88 -0.07 2.44
N LYS A 35 4.30 -1.18 1.84
CA LYS A 35 5.54 -1.90 2.20
C LYS A 35 6.72 -1.27 1.46
N PHE A 36 7.59 -0.58 2.18
CA PHE A 36 8.79 0.04 1.66
C PHE A 36 10.03 -0.76 2.04
N SER A 37 10.72 -1.33 1.05
CA SER A 37 12.02 -1.97 1.24
C SER A 37 13.12 -0.91 1.09
N LEU A 38 13.81 -0.54 2.16
CA LEU A 38 14.92 0.42 2.13
C LEU A 38 16.28 -0.29 2.24
N LYS A 39 17.23 0.09 1.40
CA LYS A 39 18.62 -0.37 1.43
C LYS A 39 19.56 0.83 1.66
N CYS A 40 20.51 0.69 2.57
CA CYS A 40 21.53 1.69 2.83
C CYS A 40 22.41 1.94 1.59
N SER A 41 22.69 3.22 1.28
CA SER A 41 23.54 3.59 0.13
C SER A 41 25.00 3.16 0.28
N LYS A 42 25.52 3.08 1.51
CA LYS A 42 26.90 2.61 1.77
C LYS A 42 27.00 1.09 1.61
N SER A 43 27.75 0.66 0.60
CA SER A 43 28.07 -0.76 0.31
C SER A 43 28.64 -1.48 1.54
N LYS A 44 29.57 -0.83 2.27
CA LYS A 44 30.18 -1.36 3.51
C LYS A 44 29.16 -1.66 4.61
N CYS A 45 28.03 -0.94 4.65
CA CYS A 45 27.01 -1.14 5.67
C CYS A 45 26.00 -2.22 5.26
N ASN A 46 25.64 -2.27 3.96
CA ASN A 46 24.66 -3.18 3.32
C ASN A 46 23.30 -3.35 4.06
N TYR A 47 23.01 -2.49 5.04
CA TYR A 47 21.85 -2.62 5.92
C TYR A 47 20.56 -2.44 5.12
N GLN A 48 19.62 -3.34 5.35
CA GLN A 48 18.30 -3.33 4.73
C GLN A 48 17.26 -3.35 5.84
N LYS A 49 16.20 -2.54 5.69
CA LYS A 49 15.02 -2.57 6.54
C LYS A 49 13.78 -2.54 5.68
N THR A 50 12.73 -3.20 6.15
CA THR A 50 11.40 -3.09 5.52
C THR A 50 10.51 -2.31 6.48
N LEU A 51 9.83 -1.28 5.98
CA LEU A 51 8.89 -0.47 6.76
C LEU A 51 7.51 -0.56 6.12
N MET A 52 6.51 -0.93 6.91
CA MET A 52 5.11 -0.74 6.55
C MET A 52 4.64 0.59 7.15
N LYS A 53 4.50 1.60 6.29
CA LYS A 53 4.06 2.95 6.68
C LYS A 53 3.13 3.53 5.60
N ARG A 54 2.38 4.57 5.93
CA ARG A 54 1.58 5.33 4.94
C ARG A 54 2.48 6.22 4.07
N SER A 55 3.48 6.84 4.69
CA SER A 55 4.52 7.66 4.06
C SER A 55 5.85 7.48 4.82
N LEU A 56 6.97 7.75 4.15
CA LEU A 56 8.32 7.68 4.76
C LEU A 56 8.77 9.06 5.25
N SER A 57 9.07 9.18 6.54
CA SER A 57 9.60 10.41 7.12
C SER A 57 11.11 10.56 6.84
N GLN A 58 11.67 11.76 6.98
CA GLN A 58 13.12 12.00 6.81
C GLN A 58 13.97 11.07 7.71
N LYS A 59 13.55 10.86 8.96
CA LYS A 59 14.21 9.93 9.91
C LYS A 59 14.28 8.49 9.37
N ASP A 60 13.27 8.05 8.61
CA ASP A 60 13.27 6.70 8.01
C ASP A 60 14.27 6.56 6.85
N LYS A 61 14.65 7.66 6.20
CA LYS A 61 15.68 7.69 5.15
C LYS A 61 17.10 7.62 5.72
N ILE A 62 17.30 7.76 7.02
CA ILE A 62 18.63 7.68 7.65
C ILE A 62 18.90 6.22 8.10
N CYS A 63 20.08 5.70 7.78
CA CYS A 63 20.51 4.38 8.22
C CYS A 63 20.94 4.41 9.69
N PRO A 64 20.38 3.56 10.58
CA PRO A 64 20.72 3.56 12.00
C PRO A 64 22.17 3.14 12.28
N ARG A 65 22.77 2.30 11.42
CA ARG A 65 24.15 1.81 11.64
C ARG A 65 25.24 2.81 11.24
N CYS A 66 25.04 3.55 10.14
CA CYS A 66 26.10 4.37 9.54
C CYS A 66 25.69 5.83 9.28
N LYS A 67 24.53 6.26 9.79
CA LYS A 67 23.94 7.61 9.69
C LYS A 67 23.85 8.17 8.27
N SER A 68 23.93 7.30 7.26
CA SER A 68 23.95 7.65 5.83
C SER A 68 22.59 7.37 5.20
N GLU A 69 22.29 8.00 4.07
CA GLU A 69 20.98 7.87 3.42
C GLU A 69 20.68 6.45 2.91
N MET A 70 19.43 6.05 3.03
CA MET A 70 18.87 4.79 2.54
C MET A 70 18.04 5.06 1.28
N LYS A 71 18.33 4.28 0.23
CA LYS A 71 17.57 4.27 -1.02
C LYS A 71 16.37 3.33 -0.88
N ILE A 72 15.21 3.76 -1.34
CA ILE A 72 14.00 2.95 -1.38
C ILE A 72 14.09 2.06 -2.62
N LYS A 73 14.07 0.73 -2.45
CA LYS A 73 13.71 -0.20 -3.52
C LYS A 73 12.20 -0.20 -3.63
N VAL A 74 11.68 0.70 -4.47
CA VAL A 74 10.34 0.53 -5.05
C VAL A 74 10.44 -0.64 -6.03
N LYS A 75 9.43 -1.50 -6.04
CA LYS A 75 9.30 -2.65 -6.95
C LYS A 75 7.95 -2.53 -7.66
#